data_AF-A0A1H6P2G6-F1
#
_entry.id   AF-A0A1H6P2G6-F1
#
_cell.length_a   1.000
_cell.length_b   1.000
_cell.length_c   1.000
_cell.angle_alpha   90.00
_cell.angle_beta   90.00
_cell.angle_gamma   90.00
#
_symmetry.space_group_name_H-M   'P 1'
#
loop_
_entity.id
_entity.type
_entity.pdbx_description
1 polymer ?
#
loop_
_entity_poly.entity_id
_entity_poly.type
_entity_poly.pdbx_seq_one_letter_code
_entity_poly.pdbx_strand_id
1 'polypeptide(L)'
;MLRIPLAEFAAKRHALTASRLGMSQGALSKAIREGRSIFVLEQGDGRISAVEERPFPSQRREHSAAQHPNSNPAENGLPATETPVDSYSGSLGCMDEQHH
;
A
#
# COMPACT_ATOMS: atom_id res chain seq x y z
N MET A 1 -18.68 17.05 21.42
CA MET A 1 -17.94 15.94 20.78
C MET A 1 -18.52 15.74 19.39
N LEU A 2 -17.69 15.83 18.35
CA LEU A 2 -18.10 15.62 16.97
C LEU A 2 -17.63 14.24 16.51
N ARG A 3 -18.49 13.50 15.81
CA ARG A 3 -18.20 12.17 15.25
C ARG A 3 -18.20 12.27 13.73
N ILE A 4 -17.03 12.11 13.12
CA ILE A 4 -16.82 12.32 11.69
C ILE A 4 -16.28 11.02 11.08
N PRO A 5 -16.80 10.53 9.95
CA PRO A 5 -16.22 9.38 9.26
C PRO A 5 -14.74 9.61 8.93
N LEU A 6 -13.91 8.58 9.13
CA LEU A 6 -12.46 8.69 8.91
C LEU A 6 -12.11 9.15 7.48
N ALA A 7 -12.83 8.63 6.49
CA ALA A 7 -12.63 8.99 5.09
C ALA A 7 -12.91 10.49 4.83
N GLU A 8 -13.95 11.04 5.46
CA GLU A 8 -14.32 12.45 5.34
C GLU A 8 -13.30 13.33 6.05
N PHE A 9 -12.93 12.98 7.29
CA PHE A 9 -11.95 13.72 8.09
C PHE A 9 -10.57 13.75 7.42
N ALA A 10 -10.19 12.67 6.73
CA ALA A 10 -8.90 12.53 6.10
C ALA A 10 -8.84 13.13 4.68
N ALA A 11 -9.97 13.35 4.00
CA ALA A 11 -10.06 13.64 2.56
C ALA A 11 -9.05 14.65 1.99
N LYS A 12 -8.66 15.67 2.79
CA LYS A 12 -7.72 16.71 2.36
C LYS A 12 -6.29 16.54 2.91
N ARG A 13 -6.08 15.72 3.95
CA ARG A 13 -4.81 15.68 4.71
C ARG A 13 -4.50 14.31 5.34
N HIS A 14 -4.37 13.25 4.53
CA HIS A 14 -4.05 11.89 5.02
C HIS A 14 -2.82 11.82 5.94
N ALA A 15 -1.71 12.44 5.54
CA ALA A 15 -0.46 12.37 6.31
C ALA A 15 -0.58 13.04 7.70
N LEU A 16 -1.24 14.20 7.78
CA LEU A 16 -1.45 14.88 9.06
C LEU A 16 -2.41 14.07 9.94
N THR A 17 -3.53 13.61 9.38
CA THR A 17 -4.52 12.84 10.14
C THR A 17 -3.90 11.56 10.72
N ALA A 18 -3.10 10.85 9.92
CA ALA A 18 -2.36 9.68 10.39
C ALA A 18 -1.40 10.02 11.54
N SER A 19 -0.63 11.10 11.41
CA SER A 19 0.27 11.57 12.45
C SER A 19 -0.46 11.93 13.75
N ARG A 20 -1.58 12.66 13.68
CA ARG A 20 -2.39 13.02 14.85
C ARG A 20 -3.02 11.81 15.55
N LEU A 21 -3.34 10.77 14.79
CA LEU A 21 -3.87 9.51 15.32
C LEU A 21 -2.77 8.51 15.72
N GLY A 22 -1.49 8.86 15.58
CA GLY A 22 -0.37 8.00 15.96
C GLY A 22 -0.20 6.77 15.07
N MET A 23 -0.55 6.86 13.79
CA MET A 23 -0.42 5.76 12.82
C MET A 23 0.31 6.21 11.54
N SER A 24 0.67 5.25 10.69
CA SER A 24 1.26 5.56 9.37
C SER A 24 0.19 5.97 8.36
N GLN A 25 0.58 6.80 7.38
CA GLN A 25 -0.30 7.19 6.27
C GLN A 25 -0.76 5.98 5.43
N GLY A 26 0.08 4.94 5.31
CA GLY A 26 -0.27 3.68 4.66
C GLY A 26 -1.35 2.91 5.42
N ALA A 27 -1.28 2.86 6.76
CA ALA A 27 -2.30 2.22 7.59
C ALA A 27 -3.66 2.93 7.47
N LEU A 28 -3.64 4.27 7.47
CA LEU A 28 -4.83 5.10 7.24
C LEU A 28 -5.45 4.82 5.86
N SER A 29 -4.61 4.82 4.81
CA SER A 29 -5.06 4.59 3.43
C SER A 29 -5.64 3.18 3.23
N LYS A 30 -5.00 2.17 3.84
CA LYS A 30 -5.51 0.79 3.85
C LYS A 30 -6.89 0.72 4.49
N ALA A 31 -7.08 1.39 5.63
CA ALA A 31 -8.34 1.35 6.34
C ALA A 31 -9.50 1.98 5.56
N ILE A 32 -9.25 3.09 4.87
CA ILE A 32 -10.21 3.75 3.98
C ILE A 32 -10.54 2.83 2.79
N ARG A 33 -9.52 2.24 2.16
CA ARG A 33 -9.69 1.34 1.00
C ARG A 33 -10.47 0.07 1.35
N GLU A 34 -10.26 -0.48 2.53
CA GLU A 34 -11.00 -1.64 3.03
C GLU A 34 -12.45 -1.31 3.44
N GLY A 35 -12.84 -0.03 3.39
CA GLY A 35 -14.20 0.38 3.74
C GLY A 35 -14.52 0.16 5.22
N ARG A 36 -13.52 0.21 6.10
CA ARG A 36 -13.71 0.02 7.54
C ARG A 36 -14.60 1.14 8.12
N SER A 37 -15.58 0.78 8.94
CA SER A 37 -16.44 1.74 9.64
C SER A 37 -15.69 2.38 10.81
N ILE A 38 -14.85 3.38 10.51
CA ILE A 38 -14.04 4.11 11.48
C ILE A 38 -14.52 5.55 11.58
N PHE A 39 -14.60 6.05 12.82
CA PHE A 39 -15.02 7.41 13.12
C PHE A 39 -13.97 8.12 13.96
N VAL A 40 -13.67 9.36 13.59
CA VAL A 40 -12.86 10.29 14.36
C VAL A 40 -13.78 11.05 15.31
N LEU A 41 -13.38 11.07 16.58
CA LEU A 41 -14.06 11.77 17.66
C LEU A 41 -13.23 13.00 18.03
N GLU A 42 -13.74 14.18 17.69
CA GLU A 42 -13.13 15.45 18.06
C GLU A 42 -13.73 15.95 19.38
N GLN A 43 -12.84 16.14 20.36
CA GLN A 43 -13.16 16.73 21.65
C GLN A 43 -13.06 18.26 21.55
N GLY A 44 -13.80 18.99 22.40
CA GLY A 44 -13.90 20.46 22.33
C GLY A 44 -12.60 21.20 22.65
N ASP A 45 -11.59 20.48 23.15
CA ASP A 45 -10.22 20.94 23.43
C ASP A 45 -9.27 20.76 22.21
N GLY A 46 -9.78 20.26 21.08
CA GLY A 46 -8.99 19.98 19.87
C GLY A 46 -8.27 18.63 19.90
N ARG A 47 -8.47 17.83 20.94
CA ARG A 47 -7.97 16.46 20.99
C ARG A 47 -8.82 15.57 20.08
N ILE A 48 -8.15 14.68 19.34
CA ILE A 48 -8.84 13.69 18.51
C ILE A 48 -8.58 12.28 19.01
N SER A 49 -9.58 11.42 18.84
CA SER A 49 -9.48 9.97 19.03
C SER A 49 -10.21 9.26 17.89
N ALA A 50 -9.98 7.97 17.67
CA ALA A 50 -10.65 7.20 16.63
C ALA A 50 -11.24 5.91 17.22
N VAL A 51 -12.45 5.57 16.76
CA VAL A 51 -13.15 4.34 17.12
C VAL A 51 -13.52 3.57 15.86
N GLU A 52 -13.35 2.26 15.91
CA GLU A 52 -13.78 1.36 14.84
C GLU A 52 -15.01 0.57 15.29
N GLU A 53 -16.05 0.60 14.47
CA GLU A 53 -17.24 -0.22 14.66
C GLU A 53 -17.12 -1.48 13.81
N ARG A 54 -17.22 -2.64 14.47
CA ARG A 54 -17.27 -3.94 13.81
C ARG A 54 -18.38 -4.79 14.43
N PRO A 55 -19.08 -5.60 13.60
CA PRO A 55 -20.03 -6.56 14.13
C PRO A 55 -19.30 -7.55 15.04
N PHE A 56 -19.97 -7.94 16.12
CA PHE A 56 -19.53 -9.00 16.99
C PHE A 56 -20.23 -10.31 16.59
N PRO A 57 -19.51 -11.43 16.43
CA PRO A 57 -18.07 -11.61 16.61
C PRO A 57 -17.24 -11.10 15.42
N SER A 58 -16.11 -10.44 15.68
CA SER A 58 -15.29 -9.80 14.65
C SER A 58 -14.32 -10.75 13.92
N GLN A 59 -14.34 -12.04 14.24
CA GLN A 59 -13.54 -13.06 13.54
C GLN A 59 -14.20 -13.40 12.21
N ARG A 60 -13.80 -12.73 11.13
CA ARG A 60 -14.00 -13.23 9.77
C ARG A 60 -13.15 -14.50 9.58
N ARG A 61 -13.75 -15.68 9.75
CA ARG A 61 -13.23 -16.92 9.16
C ARG A 61 -13.53 -16.91 7.67
N GLU A 62 -12.80 -16.12 6.90
CA GLU A 62 -12.84 -16.24 5.44
C GLU A 62 -11.64 -17.05 4.97
N HIS A 63 -11.72 -18.37 5.21
CA HIS A 63 -11.05 -19.34 4.35
C HIS A 63 -11.92 -19.51 3.10
N SER A 64 -11.94 -18.50 2.23
CA SER A 64 -12.44 -18.68 0.86
C SER A 64 -11.31 -19.32 0.05
N ALA A 65 -11.09 -20.62 0.28
CA ALA A 65 -10.28 -21.46 -0.57
C ALA A 65 -11.03 -21.70 -1.90
N ALA A 66 -11.06 -20.71 -2.78
CA ALA A 66 -11.42 -20.89 -4.18
C ALA A 66 -11.07 -19.62 -4.96
N GLN A 67 -10.04 -19.68 -5.81
CA GLN A 67 -10.05 -19.22 -7.21
C GLN A 67 -8.62 -18.98 -7.74
N HIS A 68 -8.00 -20.05 -8.25
CA HIS A 68 -7.26 -19.97 -9.51
C HIS A 68 -7.95 -20.96 -10.46
N PRO A 69 -8.78 -20.52 -11.42
CA PRO A 69 -9.05 -21.34 -12.59
C PRO A 69 -7.77 -21.34 -13.43
N ASN A 70 -7.08 -22.48 -13.47
CA ASN A 70 -6.03 -22.71 -14.45
C ASN A 70 -6.69 -22.87 -15.82
N SER A 71 -6.85 -21.76 -16.54
CA SER A 71 -7.18 -21.77 -17.95
C SER A 71 -5.92 -21.42 -18.72
N ASN A 72 -5.15 -22.44 -19.07
CA ASN A 72 -4.05 -22.32 -20.01
C ASN A 72 -4.58 -22.71 -21.39
N PRO A 73 -4.90 -21.78 -22.30
CA PRO A 73 -5.03 -22.14 -23.70
C PRO A 73 -3.61 -22.28 -24.24
N ALA A 74 -3.23 -23.51 -24.55
CA ALA A 74 -2.06 -23.76 -25.37
C ALA A 74 -2.31 -23.16 -26.76
N GLU A 75 -1.92 -21.90 -26.95
CA GLU A 75 -1.76 -21.32 -28.28
C GLU A 75 -0.33 -21.61 -28.76
N ASN A 76 -0.26 -22.47 -29.77
CA ASN A 76 0.94 -22.74 -30.57
C ASN A 76 1.34 -21.47 -31.35
N GLY A 77 2.61 -21.06 -31.31
CA GLY A 77 3.10 -20.03 -32.22
C GLY A 77 4.49 -19.47 -31.89
N LEU A 78 5.52 -20.16 -32.40
CA LEU A 78 6.95 -19.81 -32.59
C LEU A 78 7.30 -18.33 -32.91
N PRO A 79 8.58 -17.89 -32.97
CA PRO A 79 9.81 -18.36 -32.31
C PRO A 79 10.57 -17.23 -31.57
N ALA A 80 11.57 -17.67 -30.79
CA ALA A 80 12.53 -16.85 -30.05
C ALA A 80 13.37 -15.91 -30.92
N THR A 81 13.75 -14.78 -30.30
CA THR A 81 14.98 -13.98 -30.51
C THR A 81 15.18 -13.49 -31.95
N GLU A 82 15.49 -12.23 -32.25
CA GLU A 82 16.77 -11.57 -31.96
C GLU A 82 16.53 -10.05 -32.12
N THR A 83 16.90 -9.25 -31.13
CA THR A 83 17.25 -7.84 -31.38
C THR A 83 18.62 -7.60 -30.75
N PRO A 84 19.68 -7.40 -31.56
CA PRO A 84 21.01 -7.10 -31.05
C PRO A 84 20.99 -5.64 -30.57
N VAL A 85 21.18 -5.43 -29.27
CA VAL A 85 21.43 -4.09 -28.73
C VAL A 85 22.92 -3.90 -28.51
N ASP A 86 23.35 -2.73 -28.96
CA ASP A 86 24.70 -2.31 -29.30
C ASP A 86 25.81 -2.52 -28.27
N SER A 87 26.99 -2.73 -28.84
CA SER A 87 28.32 -2.63 -28.26
C SER A 87 28.51 -1.43 -27.33
N TYR A 88 28.61 -1.68 -26.03
CA TYR A 88 29.30 -0.78 -25.12
C TYR A 88 30.78 -1.16 -25.07
N SER A 89 31.58 -0.51 -25.92
CA SER A 89 33.03 -0.48 -25.78
C SER A 89 33.37 0.43 -24.60
N GLY A 90 33.54 -0.16 -23.42
CA GLY A 90 34.09 0.48 -22.23
C GLY A 90 35.43 -0.15 -21.90
N SER A 91 36.48 0.32 -22.58
CA SER A 91 37.87 -0.10 -22.35
C SER A 91 38.31 0.12 -20.90
N LEU A 92 39.08 -0.86 -20.41
CA LEU A 92 39.85 -0.90 -19.17
C LEU A 92 40.65 0.39 -18.91
N GLY A 93 40.69 0.79 -17.63
CA GLY A 93 41.66 1.71 -17.06
C GLY A 93 41.98 1.30 -15.62
N CYS A 94 43.22 0.89 -15.41
CA CYS A 94 43.77 0.18 -14.24
C CYS A 94 43.63 0.91 -12.89
N MET A 95 43.63 0.10 -11.82
CA MET A 95 44.02 0.51 -10.47
C MET A 95 45.47 1.05 -10.49
N ASP A 96 45.72 2.21 -9.88
CA ASP A 96 46.99 2.45 -9.20
C ASP A 96 46.74 3.28 -7.95
N GLU A 97 46.91 2.59 -6.83
CA GLU A 97 47.02 3.09 -5.48
C GLU A 97 48.47 3.53 -5.29
N GLN A 98 48.76 4.80 -5.00
CA GLN A 98 50.04 5.19 -4.42
C GLN A 98 49.96 6.47 -3.59
N HIS A 99 50.36 6.32 -2.33
CA HIS A 99 50.56 7.31 -1.29
C HIS A 99 51.73 8.26 -1.58
N HIS A 100 51.51 9.56 -1.33
CA HIS A 100 52.30 10.57 -0.58
C HIS A 100 52.24 11.95 -1.24
#